data_AF-A0A5C6Z058-F1
#
_entry.id   AF-A0A5C6Z058-F1
#
_cell.length_a   1.000
_cell.length_b   1.000
_cell.length_c   1.000
_cell.angle_alpha   90.00
_cell.angle_beta   90.00
_cell.angle_gamma   90.00
#
_symmetry.space_group_name_H-M   'P 1'
#
loop_
_entity.id
_entity.type
_entity.pdbx_description
1 polymer ?
#
loop_
_entity_poly.entity_id
_entity_poly.type
_entity_poly.pdbx_seq_one_letter_code
_entity_poly.pdbx_strand_id
1 'polypeptide(L)'
;MLSEKTISNWKEYQEKIAEIFRSIGAVAITDYKVNGARGKHAIDVWVSIKKFGVSVSWVCECKLWNSPIPKEKVLTLYEIAKDVGADRGFLFSESGFQSGAIRSTKNTNITLISIDELEERIAEEFQELTLIKFLKLVNSIRTDVKKGWIDDLKNPRFIEDIEFDTCILIDGQLMYMSLEIQKALNSNWPIYISRLSKPTVKCTGITQLNMILEEEIIEIQNTIVPIKKKISENNSRISNLRNSFIKSIDDLIVVGEFQLFDKLEPLEEKAQITLKKMKKVDKTASELKKASAGSLKTGVYKIMNFLIDTVYLHLSYNTIDRKEWDEAIENVKNQIRIIENIKNL
;
A
#
# COMPACT_ATOMS: atom_id res chain seq x y z
N MET A 1 8.48 37.20 -0.71
CA MET A 1 9.27 37.92 -1.74
C MET A 1 10.74 37.69 -1.44
N LEU A 2 11.33 36.64 -2.00
CA LEU A 2 12.78 36.58 -2.16
C LEU A 2 13.07 37.44 -3.38
N SER A 3 13.95 38.42 -3.25
CA SER A 3 14.37 39.28 -4.35
C SER A 3 14.89 38.42 -5.51
N GLU A 4 14.27 38.52 -6.69
CA GLU A 4 14.81 37.95 -7.93
C GLU A 4 16.20 38.53 -8.17
N LYS A 5 17.22 37.73 -7.86
CA LYS A 5 18.59 38.05 -8.21
C LYS A 5 18.71 37.88 -9.72
N THR A 6 18.70 38.98 -10.46
CA THR A 6 18.84 38.96 -11.92
C THR A 6 20.16 38.29 -12.28
N ILE A 7 20.11 37.11 -12.90
CA ILE A 7 21.31 36.39 -13.33
C ILE A 7 21.97 37.21 -14.43
N SER A 8 23.05 37.89 -14.09
CA SER A 8 23.74 38.84 -14.99
C SER A 8 24.95 38.22 -15.68
N ASN A 9 25.35 37.01 -15.26
CA ASN A 9 26.54 36.34 -15.72
C ASN A 9 26.19 34.95 -16.28
N TRP A 10 26.69 34.65 -17.48
CA TRP A 10 26.48 33.34 -18.12
C TRP A 10 27.01 32.17 -17.27
N LYS A 11 28.12 32.35 -16.53
CA LYS A 11 28.63 31.30 -15.64
C LYS A 11 27.66 30.99 -14.48
N GLU A 12 27.03 32.02 -13.93
CA GLU A 12 26.01 31.83 -12.89
C GLU A 12 24.76 31.15 -13.46
N TYR A 13 24.43 31.42 -14.72
CA TYR A 13 23.30 30.79 -15.40
C TYR A 13 23.47 29.27 -15.56
N GLN A 14 24.62 28.80 -16.08
CA GLN A 14 24.89 27.36 -16.18
C GLN A 14 24.97 26.68 -14.79
N GLU A 15 25.54 27.35 -13.79
CA GLU A 15 25.66 26.79 -12.44
C GLU A 15 24.28 26.65 -11.77
N LYS A 16 23.39 27.64 -11.93
CA LYS A 16 22.01 27.56 -11.42
C LYS A 16 21.24 26.40 -12.05
N ILE A 17 21.40 26.14 -13.35
CA ILE A 17 20.81 24.98 -14.02
C ILE A 17 21.37 23.67 -13.44
N ALA A 18 22.69 23.59 -13.22
CA ALA A 18 23.32 22.44 -12.58
C ALA A 18 22.85 22.25 -11.13
N GLU A 19 22.62 23.32 -10.37
CA GLU A 19 22.04 23.27 -9.02
C GLU A 19 20.62 22.70 -9.03
N ILE A 20 19.77 23.12 -9.97
CA ILE A 20 18.39 22.60 -10.10
C ILE A 20 18.42 21.08 -10.35
N PHE A 21 19.23 20.60 -11.31
CA PHE A 21 19.36 19.16 -11.54
C PHE A 21 19.94 18.40 -10.36
N ARG A 22 20.93 18.97 -9.64
CA ARG A 22 21.45 18.37 -8.40
C ARG A 22 20.38 18.29 -7.30
N SER A 23 19.52 19.30 -7.20
CA SER A 23 18.45 19.35 -6.18
C SER A 23 17.43 18.21 -6.33
N ILE A 24 17.25 17.69 -7.55
CA ILE A 24 16.38 16.55 -7.84
C ILE A 24 17.14 15.21 -7.88
N GLY A 25 18.38 15.18 -7.39
CA GLY A 25 19.17 13.95 -7.21
C GLY A 25 19.98 13.50 -8.43
N ALA A 26 20.13 14.34 -9.46
CA ALA A 26 21.04 14.06 -10.57
C ALA A 26 22.49 14.44 -10.24
N VAL A 27 23.45 13.84 -10.93
CA VAL A 27 24.82 14.35 -10.98
C VAL A 27 24.86 15.38 -12.10
N ALA A 28 25.14 16.66 -11.79
CA ALA A 28 25.31 17.71 -12.79
C ALA A 28 26.66 18.40 -12.63
N ILE A 29 27.42 18.51 -13.73
CA ILE A 29 28.78 19.06 -13.76
C ILE A 29 28.84 20.16 -14.82
N THR A 30 29.26 21.36 -14.42
CA THR A 30 29.47 22.51 -15.31
C THR A 30 30.80 22.44 -16.06
N ASP A 31 30.88 23.12 -17.22
CA ASP A 31 32.08 23.18 -18.08
C ASP A 31 32.69 21.79 -18.42
N TYR A 32 31.83 20.79 -18.64
CA TYR A 32 32.23 19.39 -18.77
C TYR A 32 32.81 19.08 -20.15
N LYS A 33 34.00 18.47 -20.19
CA LYS A 33 34.64 18.02 -21.44
C LYS A 33 34.37 16.54 -21.67
N VAL A 34 33.71 16.23 -22.78
CA VAL A 34 33.32 14.87 -23.15
C VAL A 34 33.88 14.48 -24.52
N ASN A 35 34.29 13.21 -24.67
CA ASN A 35 34.67 12.65 -25.95
C ASN A 35 33.41 12.15 -26.67
N GLY A 36 33.11 12.71 -27.84
CA GLY A 36 32.18 12.15 -28.80
C GLY A 36 32.88 11.30 -29.86
N ALA A 37 32.10 10.66 -30.72
CA ALA A 37 32.61 9.82 -31.80
C ALA A 37 33.46 10.59 -32.83
N ARG A 38 33.16 11.88 -33.04
CA ARG A 38 33.80 12.72 -34.06
C ARG A 38 34.69 13.84 -33.47
N GLY A 39 34.75 13.99 -32.15
CA GLY A 39 35.60 15.00 -31.51
C GLY A 39 35.32 15.20 -30.03
N LYS A 40 36.03 16.14 -29.42
CA LYS A 40 35.78 16.57 -28.04
C LYS A 40 34.79 17.73 -28.03
N HIS A 41 33.81 17.66 -27.14
CA HIS A 41 32.85 18.75 -26.92
C HIS A 41 33.02 19.31 -25.51
N ALA A 42 32.91 20.63 -25.38
CA ALA A 42 32.71 21.29 -24.10
C ALA A 42 31.21 21.52 -23.96
N ILE A 43 30.62 20.95 -22.91
CA ILE A 43 29.20 21.02 -22.62
C ILE A 43 29.02 21.94 -21.41
N ASP A 44 28.11 22.90 -21.52
CA ASP A 44 27.87 23.86 -20.43
C ASP A 44 27.44 23.13 -19.15
N VAL A 45 26.48 22.20 -19.23
CA VAL A 45 26.16 21.29 -18.12
C VAL A 45 25.98 19.86 -18.62
N TRP A 46 26.76 18.93 -18.06
CA TRP A 46 26.54 17.49 -18.23
C TRP A 46 25.72 16.96 -17.06
N VAL A 47 24.58 16.34 -17.35
CA VAL A 47 23.70 15.74 -16.34
C VAL A 47 23.68 14.23 -16.51
N SER A 48 23.83 13.49 -15.41
CA SER A 48 23.72 12.04 -15.40
C SER A 48 22.84 11.54 -14.26
N ILE A 49 21.96 10.61 -14.59
CA ILE A 49 21.03 9.96 -13.67
C ILE A 49 21.17 8.46 -13.86
N LYS A 50 21.23 7.70 -12.76
CA LYS A 50 21.18 6.23 -12.81
C LYS A 50 19.84 5.75 -12.28
N LYS A 51 19.02 5.14 -13.13
CA LYS A 51 17.70 4.63 -12.76
C LYS A 51 17.50 3.22 -13.31
N PHE A 52 17.00 2.31 -12.48
CA PHE A 52 16.77 0.90 -12.84
C PHE A 52 18.00 0.19 -13.46
N GLY A 53 19.21 0.53 -13.00
CA GLY A 53 20.47 -0.03 -13.52
C GLY A 53 20.95 0.59 -14.84
N VAL A 54 20.19 1.49 -15.44
CA VAL A 54 20.53 2.18 -16.69
C VAL A 54 21.06 3.58 -16.39
N SER A 55 22.17 3.96 -17.02
CA SER A 55 22.68 5.33 -16.99
C SER A 55 22.00 6.14 -18.07
N VAL A 56 21.39 7.25 -17.68
CA VAL A 56 20.81 8.26 -18.56
C VAL A 56 21.72 9.48 -18.49
N SER A 57 21.99 10.07 -19.65
CA SER A 57 22.85 11.23 -19.80
C SER A 57 22.16 12.33 -20.59
N TRP A 58 22.21 13.55 -20.08
CA TRP A 58 21.69 14.73 -20.76
C TRP A 58 22.81 15.75 -20.96
N VAL A 59 22.77 16.42 -22.11
CA VAL A 59 23.62 17.57 -22.40
C VAL A 59 22.78 18.84 -22.32
N CYS A 60 23.24 19.82 -21.57
CA CYS A 60 22.59 21.13 -21.49
C CYS A 60 23.50 22.19 -22.10
N GLU A 61 22.92 23.00 -22.98
CA GLU A 61 23.56 24.17 -23.56
C GLU A 61 22.82 25.42 -23.07
N CYS A 62 23.55 26.42 -22.61
CA CYS A 62 23.01 27.58 -21.92
C CYS A 62 23.21 28.84 -22.77
N LYS A 63 22.10 29.49 -23.17
CA LYS A 63 22.12 30.72 -23.97
C LYS A 63 21.43 31.87 -23.24
N LEU A 64 22.23 32.59 -22.45
CA LEU A 64 21.85 33.83 -21.78
C LEU A 64 21.94 35.02 -22.75
N TRP A 65 21.03 35.05 -23.73
CA TRP A 65 20.94 36.11 -24.75
C TRP A 65 19.73 37.01 -24.48
N ASN A 66 19.76 38.22 -25.03
CA ASN A 66 18.63 39.16 -24.98
C ASN A 66 17.70 39.03 -26.21
N SER A 67 17.92 38.03 -27.06
CA SER A 67 17.15 37.80 -28.28
C SER A 67 16.87 36.32 -28.50
N PRO A 68 15.71 35.96 -29.09
CA PRO A 68 15.30 34.58 -29.24
C PRO A 68 16.34 33.72 -29.98
N ILE A 69 16.58 32.52 -29.44
CA ILE A 69 17.63 31.64 -29.94
C ILE A 69 17.28 31.09 -31.34
N PRO A 70 18.20 31.19 -32.32
CA PRO A 70 17.94 30.75 -33.69
C PRO A 70 18.07 29.23 -33.87
N LYS A 71 17.48 28.73 -34.95
CA LYS A 71 17.45 27.30 -35.32
C LYS A 71 18.84 26.66 -35.38
N GLU A 72 19.85 27.39 -35.82
CA GLU A 72 21.23 26.89 -35.91
C GLU A 72 21.74 26.32 -34.58
N LYS A 73 21.42 26.95 -33.44
CA LYS A 73 21.91 26.50 -32.13
C LYS A 73 21.26 25.19 -31.70
N VAL A 74 19.99 25.00 -32.05
CA VAL A 74 19.27 23.74 -31.85
C VAL A 74 19.92 22.62 -32.66
N LEU A 75 20.22 22.87 -33.94
CA LEU A 75 20.86 21.87 -34.81
C LEU A 75 22.28 21.51 -34.32
N THR A 76 23.03 22.50 -33.83
CA THR A 76 24.33 22.24 -33.20
C THR A 76 24.19 21.34 -31.98
N LEU A 77 23.27 21.65 -31.05
CA LEU A 77 23.03 20.82 -29.87
C LEU A 77 22.60 19.39 -30.25
N TYR A 78 21.76 19.26 -31.28
CA TYR A 78 21.34 17.95 -31.80
C TYR A 78 22.53 17.10 -32.26
N GLU A 79 23.44 17.67 -33.05
CA GLU A 79 24.64 16.96 -33.50
C GLU A 79 25.59 16.62 -32.34
N ILE A 80 25.73 17.51 -31.37
CA ILE A 80 26.53 17.25 -30.15
C ILE A 80 25.94 16.08 -29.35
N ALA A 81 24.63 16.13 -29.04
CA ALA A 81 23.94 15.09 -28.29
C ALA A 81 24.09 13.72 -28.98
N LYS A 82 23.94 13.69 -30.30
CA LYS A 82 24.15 12.49 -31.11
C LYS A 82 25.60 12.00 -31.08
N ASP A 83 26.57 12.91 -31.15
CA ASP A 83 27.99 12.55 -31.19
C ASP A 83 28.49 11.96 -29.88
N VAL A 84 27.98 12.44 -28.75
CA VAL A 84 28.37 11.99 -27.40
C VAL A 84 27.48 10.86 -26.87
N GLY A 85 26.43 10.49 -27.61
CA GLY A 85 25.48 9.46 -27.21
C GLY A 85 24.55 9.86 -26.06
N ALA A 86 24.24 11.16 -25.92
CA ALA A 86 23.32 11.65 -24.90
C ALA A 86 21.87 11.29 -25.21
N ASP A 87 21.12 10.87 -24.19
CA ASP A 87 19.71 10.48 -24.30
C ASP A 87 18.81 11.68 -24.63
N ARG A 88 19.16 12.88 -24.14
CA ARG A 88 18.41 14.13 -24.36
C ARG A 88 19.32 15.34 -24.34
N GLY A 89 19.01 16.34 -25.16
CA GLY A 89 19.62 17.66 -25.11
C GLY A 89 18.64 18.69 -24.56
N PHE A 90 19.11 19.59 -23.71
CA PHE A 90 18.35 20.76 -23.24
C PHE A 90 19.03 22.03 -23.74
N LEU A 91 18.29 22.90 -24.41
CA LEU A 91 18.75 24.24 -24.75
C LEU A 91 18.02 25.23 -23.86
N PHE A 92 18.77 25.86 -22.96
CA PHE A 92 18.25 26.81 -21.99
C PHE A 92 18.33 28.24 -22.52
N SER A 93 17.21 28.98 -22.45
CA SER A 93 17.19 30.43 -22.68
C SER A 93 15.98 31.11 -22.05
N GLU A 94 16.22 32.27 -21.45
CA GLU A 94 15.17 33.13 -20.87
C GLU A 94 14.53 34.08 -21.90
N SER A 95 15.16 34.26 -23.07
CA SER A 95 14.65 35.13 -24.15
C SER A 95 13.77 34.40 -25.17
N GLY A 96 13.51 33.11 -24.93
CA GLY A 96 12.72 32.25 -25.80
C GLY A 96 13.45 31.83 -27.09
N PHE A 97 12.68 31.30 -28.04
CA PHE A 97 13.20 30.62 -29.23
C PHE A 97 12.48 31.08 -30.49
N GLN A 98 13.21 31.18 -31.60
CA GLN A 98 12.59 31.47 -32.90
C GLN A 98 11.64 30.33 -33.33
N SER A 99 10.58 30.65 -34.08
CA SER A 99 9.61 29.64 -34.52
C SER A 99 10.25 28.49 -35.32
N GLY A 100 11.31 28.76 -36.07
CA GLY A 100 12.09 27.73 -36.77
C GLY A 100 12.87 26.80 -35.84
N ALA A 101 13.33 27.31 -34.69
CA ALA A 101 14.00 26.53 -33.64
C ALA A 101 12.99 25.58 -32.97
N ILE A 102 11.83 26.11 -32.56
CA ILE A 102 10.73 25.31 -31.96
C ILE A 102 10.26 24.22 -32.93
N ARG A 103 10.04 24.55 -34.21
CA ARG A 103 9.65 23.54 -35.21
C ARG A 103 10.71 22.45 -35.40
N SER A 104 12.00 22.79 -35.26
CA SER A 104 13.09 21.84 -35.48
C SER A 104 13.28 20.82 -34.37
N THR A 105 12.74 21.07 -33.17
CA THR A 105 12.80 20.08 -32.07
C THR A 105 11.65 19.07 -32.11
N LYS A 106 10.63 19.30 -32.94
CA LYS A 106 9.50 18.37 -33.09
C LYS A 106 10.02 16.98 -33.48
N ASN A 107 9.63 15.96 -32.70
CA ASN A 107 10.07 14.57 -32.85
C ASN A 107 11.58 14.33 -32.68
N THR A 108 12.26 15.21 -31.93
CA THR A 108 13.67 15.00 -31.54
C THR A 108 13.78 14.80 -30.03
N ASN A 109 14.95 14.38 -29.55
CA ASN A 109 15.30 14.37 -28.14
C ASN A 109 15.87 15.70 -27.66
N ILE A 110 15.52 16.82 -28.30
CA ILE A 110 15.91 18.16 -27.84
C ILE A 110 14.73 18.86 -27.19
N THR A 111 14.93 19.35 -25.98
CA THR A 111 13.98 20.18 -25.24
C THR A 111 14.49 21.63 -25.25
N LEU A 112 13.63 22.56 -25.65
CA LEU A 112 13.84 24.00 -25.45
C LEU A 112 13.12 24.39 -24.17
N ILE A 113 13.79 25.07 -23.24
CA ILE A 113 13.21 25.36 -21.92
C ILE A 113 13.86 26.59 -21.27
N SER A 114 13.14 27.29 -20.41
CA SER A 114 13.71 28.29 -19.48
C SER A 114 13.99 27.68 -18.09
N ILE A 115 14.64 28.43 -17.21
CA ILE A 115 14.75 28.01 -15.79
C ILE A 115 13.35 27.92 -15.16
N ASP A 116 12.51 28.93 -15.36
CA ASP A 116 11.18 28.99 -14.75
C ASP A 116 10.29 27.82 -15.20
N GLU A 117 10.30 27.50 -16.51
CA GLU A 117 9.55 26.35 -17.06
C GLU A 117 10.07 25.01 -16.50
N LEU A 118 11.37 24.88 -16.23
CA LEU A 118 11.93 23.68 -15.63
C LEU A 118 11.50 23.54 -14.17
N GLU A 119 11.64 24.61 -13.38
CA GLU A 119 11.24 24.63 -11.97
C GLU A 119 9.73 24.38 -11.81
N GLU A 120 8.89 24.94 -12.70
CA GLU A 120 7.45 24.69 -12.74
C GLU A 120 7.14 23.20 -13.00
N ARG A 121 7.71 22.61 -14.05
CA ARG A 121 7.49 21.18 -14.38
C ARG A 121 7.96 20.25 -13.26
N ILE A 122 9.09 20.57 -12.63
CA ILE A 122 9.60 19.81 -11.48
C ILE A 122 8.61 19.92 -10.31
N ALA A 123 8.11 21.12 -10.02
CA ALA A 123 7.15 21.33 -8.94
C ALA A 123 5.84 20.57 -9.20
N GLU A 124 5.32 20.58 -10.43
CA GLU A 124 4.13 19.81 -10.83
C GLU A 124 4.34 18.30 -10.63
N GLU A 125 5.48 17.75 -11.07
CA GLU A 125 5.80 16.32 -10.90
C GLU A 125 5.90 15.95 -9.41
N PHE A 126 6.56 16.77 -8.59
CA PHE A 126 6.63 16.53 -7.14
C PHE A 126 5.27 16.57 -6.46
N GLN A 127 4.40 17.49 -6.89
CA GLN A 127 3.04 17.61 -6.40
C GLN A 127 2.20 16.37 -6.74
N GLU A 128 2.27 15.89 -7.99
CA GLU A 128 1.60 14.65 -8.41
C GLU A 128 2.09 13.44 -7.59
N LEU A 129 3.41 13.28 -7.46
CA LEU A 129 4.01 12.20 -6.66
C LEU A 129 3.59 12.27 -5.19
N THR A 130 3.42 13.47 -4.64
CA THR A 130 2.95 13.68 -3.27
C THR A 130 1.50 13.22 -3.11
N LEU A 131 0.62 13.58 -4.04
CA LEU A 131 -0.76 13.09 -4.03
C LEU A 131 -0.85 11.56 -4.19
N ILE A 132 -0.01 10.95 -5.04
CA ILE A 132 0.07 9.49 -5.17
C ILE A 132 0.50 8.84 -3.85
N LYS A 133 1.44 9.45 -3.11
CA LYS A 133 1.83 8.96 -1.77
C LYS A 133 0.67 9.03 -0.79
N PHE A 134 -0.08 10.14 -0.76
CA PHE A 134 -1.27 10.25 0.08
C PHE A 134 -2.33 9.21 -0.28
N LEU A 135 -2.61 9.00 -1.57
CA LEU A 135 -3.57 8.00 -2.01
C LEU A 135 -3.19 6.59 -1.55
N LYS A 136 -1.91 6.23 -1.65
CA LYS A 136 -1.40 4.93 -1.14
C LYS A 136 -1.55 4.82 0.37
N LEU A 137 -1.20 5.88 1.10
CA LEU A 137 -1.29 5.92 2.56
C LEU A 137 -2.74 5.79 3.04
N VAL A 138 -3.66 6.56 2.47
CA VAL A 138 -5.10 6.51 2.75
C VAL A 138 -5.65 5.09 2.52
N ASN A 139 -5.33 4.47 1.38
CA ASN A 139 -5.77 3.10 1.08
C ASN A 139 -5.18 2.05 2.03
N SER A 140 -3.93 2.22 2.44
CA SER A 140 -3.30 1.35 3.44
C SER A 140 -3.99 1.46 4.80
N ILE A 141 -4.23 2.69 5.28
CA ILE A 141 -4.93 2.93 6.53
C ILE A 141 -6.34 2.35 6.47
N ARG A 142 -7.05 2.58 5.36
CA ARG A 142 -8.40 2.08 5.12
C ARG A 142 -8.46 0.55 5.23
N THR A 143 -7.49 -0.15 4.65
CA THR A 143 -7.39 -1.61 4.74
C THR A 143 -7.24 -2.10 6.19
N ASP A 144 -6.53 -1.36 7.03
CA ASP A 144 -6.38 -1.71 8.44
C ASP A 144 -7.63 -1.43 9.26
N VAL A 145 -8.29 -0.28 9.04
CA VAL A 145 -9.53 0.08 9.74
C VAL A 145 -10.64 -0.92 9.42
N LYS A 146 -10.75 -1.37 8.17
CA LYS A 146 -11.74 -2.39 7.76
C LYS A 146 -11.70 -3.65 8.60
N LYS A 147 -10.51 -4.13 8.98
CA LYS A 147 -10.37 -5.35 9.82
C LYS A 147 -11.09 -5.21 11.17
N GLY A 148 -11.29 -3.98 11.64
CA GLY A 148 -12.01 -3.68 12.88
C GLY A 148 -13.52 -3.87 12.80
N TRP A 149 -14.13 -3.80 11.62
CA TRP A 149 -15.59 -3.75 11.46
C TRP A 149 -16.16 -4.62 10.34
N ILE A 150 -15.33 -5.21 9.48
CA ILE A 150 -15.76 -6.14 8.42
C ILE A 150 -14.98 -7.46 8.50
N ASP A 151 -15.67 -8.58 8.30
CA ASP A 151 -15.04 -9.90 8.19
C ASP A 151 -14.69 -10.28 6.74
N ASP A 152 -14.10 -11.47 6.54
CA ASP A 152 -13.67 -11.98 5.22
C ASP A 152 -14.85 -12.28 4.29
N LEU A 153 -16.03 -12.50 4.86
CA LEU A 153 -17.28 -12.71 4.14
C LEU A 153 -18.02 -11.39 3.89
N LYS A 154 -17.38 -10.26 4.18
CA LYS A 154 -17.91 -8.89 4.03
C LYS A 154 -19.12 -8.60 4.92
N ASN A 155 -19.28 -9.34 6.03
CA ASN A 155 -20.31 -9.05 7.02
C ASN A 155 -19.78 -8.08 8.09
N PRO A 156 -20.66 -7.32 8.75
CA PRO A 156 -20.31 -6.56 9.93
C PRO A 156 -19.69 -7.45 11.02
N ARG A 157 -18.60 -6.97 11.60
CA ARG A 157 -17.88 -7.61 12.70
C ARG A 157 -17.86 -6.67 13.90
N PHE A 158 -18.01 -7.24 15.08
CA PHE A 158 -17.93 -6.53 16.36
C PHE A 158 -16.77 -7.10 17.16
N ILE A 159 -15.82 -6.24 17.50
CA ILE A 159 -14.67 -6.60 18.34
C ILE A 159 -14.87 -5.90 19.69
N GLU A 160 -14.70 -6.66 20.77
CA GLU A 160 -14.77 -6.13 22.14
C GLU A 160 -13.81 -4.95 22.30
N ASP A 161 -14.27 -3.90 23.00
CA ASP A 161 -13.56 -2.64 23.22
C ASP A 161 -13.22 -1.82 21.96
N ILE A 162 -13.73 -2.18 20.78
CA ILE A 162 -13.64 -1.35 19.58
C ILE A 162 -15.02 -0.78 19.27
N GLU A 163 -15.11 0.54 19.18
CA GLU A 163 -16.34 1.20 18.78
C GLU A 163 -16.57 1.02 17.28
N PHE A 164 -17.64 0.31 16.94
CA PHE A 164 -18.00 -0.05 15.56
C PHE A 164 -18.24 1.19 14.70
N ASP A 165 -18.98 2.17 15.22
CA ASP A 165 -19.35 3.39 14.49
C ASP A 165 -18.12 4.22 14.15
N THR A 166 -17.19 4.38 15.10
CA THR A 166 -15.90 5.04 14.85
C THR A 166 -15.15 4.39 13.68
N CYS A 167 -15.11 3.05 13.58
CA CYS A 167 -14.42 2.39 12.47
C CYS A 167 -15.08 2.63 11.11
N ILE A 168 -16.41 2.62 11.05
CA ILE A 168 -17.18 2.93 9.83
C ILE A 168 -16.95 4.37 9.40
N LEU A 169 -17.03 5.31 10.35
CA LEU A 169 -16.85 6.73 10.10
C LEU A 169 -15.46 7.02 9.52
N ILE A 170 -14.41 6.40 10.08
CA ILE A 170 -13.05 6.52 9.56
C ILE A 170 -12.92 5.88 8.16
N ASP A 171 -13.48 4.67 7.92
CA ASP A 171 -13.45 4.04 6.58
C ASP A 171 -14.13 4.93 5.53
N GLY A 172 -15.28 5.52 5.89
CA GLY A 172 -16.02 6.44 5.05
C GLY A 172 -15.22 7.70 4.73
N GLN A 173 -14.65 8.36 5.74
CA GLN A 173 -13.81 9.53 5.56
C GLN A 173 -12.63 9.25 4.61
N LEU A 174 -11.91 8.14 4.83
CA LEU A 174 -10.79 7.72 3.98
C LEU A 174 -11.23 7.41 2.55
N MET A 175 -12.41 6.83 2.36
CA MET A 175 -12.98 6.61 1.03
C MET A 175 -13.21 7.94 0.31
N TYR A 176 -13.87 8.90 0.94
CA TYR A 176 -14.10 10.23 0.34
C TYR A 176 -12.78 10.95 0.05
N MET A 177 -11.82 10.94 0.98
CA MET A 177 -10.47 11.48 0.76
C MET A 177 -9.80 10.86 -0.47
N SER A 178 -9.91 9.54 -0.65
CA SER A 178 -9.30 8.86 -1.80
C SER A 178 -9.89 9.33 -3.15
N LEU A 179 -11.21 9.55 -3.22
CA LEU A 179 -11.89 10.06 -4.41
C LEU A 179 -11.46 11.51 -4.72
N GLU A 180 -11.34 12.33 -3.69
CA GLU A 180 -10.96 13.74 -3.81
C GLU A 180 -9.48 13.90 -4.20
N ILE A 181 -8.59 13.03 -3.70
CA ILE A 181 -7.20 12.96 -4.18
C ILE A 181 -7.13 12.55 -5.65
N GLN A 182 -7.91 11.55 -6.08
CA GLN A 182 -7.98 11.15 -7.50
C GLN A 182 -8.50 12.27 -8.39
N LYS A 183 -9.49 13.03 -7.90
CA LYS A 183 -9.99 14.21 -8.59
C LYS A 183 -8.90 15.28 -8.74
N ALA A 184 -8.09 15.52 -7.70
CA ALA A 184 -6.96 16.44 -7.73
C ALA A 184 -5.86 16.00 -8.72
N LEU A 185 -5.55 14.70 -8.79
CA LEU A 185 -4.61 14.13 -9.76
C LEU A 185 -5.05 14.34 -11.22
N ASN A 186 -6.34 14.45 -11.46
CA ASN A 186 -6.91 14.77 -12.78
C ASN A 186 -7.10 16.28 -13.00
N SER A 187 -6.46 17.12 -12.18
CA SER A 187 -6.55 18.59 -12.23
C SER A 187 -7.99 19.14 -12.12
N ASN A 188 -8.91 18.38 -11.51
CA ASN A 188 -10.32 18.76 -11.39
C ASN A 188 -10.59 19.50 -10.07
N TRP A 189 -10.52 20.82 -10.08
CA TRP A 189 -10.76 21.66 -8.89
C TRP A 189 -12.19 22.24 -8.87
N PRO A 190 -12.76 22.58 -7.71
CA PRO A 190 -12.21 22.50 -6.35
C PRO A 190 -12.35 21.10 -5.72
N ILE A 191 -11.54 20.85 -4.70
CA ILE A 191 -11.48 19.61 -3.92
C ILE A 191 -12.10 19.83 -2.54
N TYR A 192 -12.81 18.83 -2.00
CA TYR A 192 -13.50 18.94 -0.72
C TYR A 192 -13.07 17.84 0.24
N ILE A 193 -12.26 18.18 1.25
CA ILE A 193 -11.79 17.19 2.23
C ILE A 193 -12.76 17.09 3.40
N SER A 194 -13.43 15.94 3.50
CA SER A 194 -14.29 15.57 4.62
C SER A 194 -13.49 15.28 5.88
N ARG A 195 -13.99 15.76 7.02
CA ARG A 195 -13.35 15.64 8.34
C ARG A 195 -14.38 15.20 9.37
N LEU A 196 -14.03 14.26 10.25
CA LEU A 196 -15.00 13.70 11.21
C LEU A 196 -15.39 14.71 12.29
N SER A 197 -14.40 15.37 12.87
CA SER A 197 -14.60 16.28 14.01
C SER A 197 -14.62 17.76 13.60
N LYS A 198 -14.47 18.05 12.30
CA LYS A 198 -14.26 19.41 11.77
C LYS A 198 -15.11 19.64 10.51
N PRO A 199 -15.42 20.89 10.13
CA PRO A 199 -16.15 21.18 8.89
C PRO A 199 -15.36 20.75 7.65
N THR A 200 -16.03 20.30 6.59
CA THR A 200 -15.38 20.04 5.29
C THR A 200 -14.60 21.25 4.79
N VAL A 201 -13.38 21.05 4.28
CA VAL A 201 -12.54 22.13 3.72
C VAL A 201 -12.59 22.11 2.21
N LYS A 202 -12.93 23.25 1.60
CA LYS A 202 -12.75 23.48 0.17
C LYS A 202 -11.31 23.88 -0.12
N CYS A 203 -10.62 23.09 -0.92
CA CYS A 203 -9.28 23.38 -1.42
C CYS A 203 -9.36 23.84 -2.88
N THR A 204 -8.70 24.96 -3.20
CA THR A 204 -8.64 25.49 -4.58
C THR A 204 -7.28 25.30 -5.24
N GLY A 205 -6.31 24.74 -4.52
CA GLY A 205 -4.98 24.44 -5.03
C GLY A 205 -4.26 23.40 -4.19
N ILE A 206 -3.17 22.88 -4.76
CA ILE A 206 -2.46 21.72 -4.23
C ILE A 206 -1.70 21.98 -2.93
N THR A 207 -1.14 23.17 -2.74
CA THR A 207 -0.46 23.53 -1.49
C THR A 207 -1.43 23.48 -0.31
N GLN A 208 -2.63 24.03 -0.49
CA GLN A 208 -3.68 23.98 0.52
C GLN A 208 -4.15 22.54 0.75
N LEU A 209 -4.35 21.77 -0.33
CA LEU A 209 -4.74 20.36 -0.25
C LEU A 209 -3.72 19.53 0.52
N ASN A 210 -2.42 19.64 0.22
CA ASN A 210 -1.36 18.90 0.90
C ASN A 210 -1.35 19.20 2.40
N MET A 211 -1.43 20.48 2.79
CA MET A 211 -1.43 20.88 4.19
C MET A 211 -2.62 20.28 4.96
N ILE A 212 -3.82 20.29 4.35
CA ILE A 212 -5.02 19.70 4.94
C ILE A 212 -4.93 18.16 4.99
N LEU A 213 -4.41 17.51 3.95
CA LEU A 213 -4.23 16.06 3.94
C LEU A 213 -3.24 15.61 5.00
N GLU A 214 -2.13 16.34 5.21
CA GLU A 214 -1.16 16.04 6.27
C GLU A 214 -1.80 16.12 7.65
N GLU A 215 -2.51 17.21 7.94
CA GLU A 215 -3.22 17.40 9.21
C GLU A 215 -4.21 16.26 9.47
N GLU A 216 -5.09 15.98 8.49
CA GLU A 216 -6.14 14.97 8.66
C GLU A 216 -5.60 13.55 8.76
N ILE A 217 -4.55 13.22 8.00
CA ILE A 217 -3.94 11.89 8.07
C ILE A 217 -3.28 11.68 9.43
N ILE A 218 -2.62 12.70 10.00
CA ILE A 218 -2.04 12.62 11.34
C ILE A 218 -3.13 12.38 12.39
N GLU A 219 -4.25 13.12 12.31
CA GLU A 219 -5.38 12.95 13.24
C GLU A 219 -5.99 11.54 13.14
N ILE A 220 -6.26 11.07 11.91
CA ILE A 220 -6.76 9.71 11.67
C ILE A 220 -5.75 8.68 12.21
N GLN A 221 -4.45 8.86 11.96
CA GLN A 221 -3.42 7.94 12.44
C GLN A 221 -3.41 7.83 13.97
N ASN A 222 -3.55 8.94 14.69
CA ASN A 222 -3.62 8.92 16.14
C ASN A 222 -4.84 8.15 16.64
N THR A 223 -5.98 8.28 15.97
CA THR A 223 -7.22 7.56 16.31
C THR A 223 -7.14 6.05 16.00
N ILE A 224 -6.50 5.64 14.90
CA ILE A 224 -6.44 4.23 14.51
C ILE A 224 -5.39 3.44 15.29
N VAL A 225 -4.36 4.06 15.87
CA VAL A 225 -3.30 3.37 16.64
C VAL A 225 -3.89 2.46 17.73
N PRO A 226 -4.76 2.93 18.64
CA PRO A 226 -5.38 2.06 19.64
C PRO A 226 -6.29 0.99 19.03
N ILE A 227 -6.99 1.30 17.92
CA ILE A 227 -7.84 0.33 17.21
C ILE A 227 -6.99 -0.81 16.65
N LYS A 228 -5.88 -0.51 15.97
CA LYS A 228 -4.96 -1.52 15.43
C LYS A 228 -4.39 -2.42 16.52
N LYS A 229 -4.06 -1.86 17.69
CA LYS A 229 -3.59 -2.62 18.84
C LYS A 229 -4.66 -3.63 19.30
N LYS A 230 -5.90 -3.19 19.49
CA LYS A 230 -7.02 -4.04 19.90
C LYS A 230 -7.35 -5.12 18.86
N ILE A 231 -7.27 -4.82 17.56
CA ILE A 231 -7.40 -5.82 16.49
C ILE A 231 -6.33 -6.91 16.65
N SER A 232 -5.07 -6.53 16.86
CA SER A 232 -3.96 -7.47 17.05
C SER A 232 -4.13 -8.35 18.30
N GLU A 233 -4.61 -7.76 19.40
CA GLU A 233 -4.90 -8.47 20.65
C GLU A 233 -6.04 -9.48 20.44
N ASN A 234 -7.13 -9.07 19.79
CA ASN A 234 -8.25 -9.95 19.46
C ASN A 234 -7.81 -11.10 18.54
N ASN A 235 -6.96 -10.84 17.55
CA ASN A 235 -6.44 -11.87 16.64
C ASN A 235 -5.57 -12.89 17.37
N SER A 236 -4.81 -12.46 18.38
CA SER A 236 -4.05 -13.35 19.26
C SER A 236 -4.98 -14.20 20.13
N ARG A 237 -6.02 -13.59 20.71
CA ARG A 237 -7.05 -14.29 21.48
C ARG A 237 -7.77 -15.35 20.64
N ILE A 238 -8.20 -15.01 19.43
CA ILE A 238 -8.85 -15.96 18.50
C ILE A 238 -7.91 -17.11 18.17
N SER A 239 -6.62 -16.84 17.93
CA SER A 239 -5.62 -17.90 17.67
C SER A 239 -5.53 -18.90 18.82
N ASN A 240 -5.46 -18.40 20.06
CA ASN A 240 -5.39 -19.24 21.26
C ASN A 240 -6.68 -20.06 21.46
N LEU A 241 -7.85 -19.45 21.27
CA LEU A 241 -9.13 -20.15 21.35
C LEU A 241 -9.26 -21.23 20.27
N ARG A 242 -8.80 -20.95 19.05
CA ARG A 242 -8.76 -21.93 17.96
C ARG A 242 -7.89 -23.14 18.32
N ASN A 243 -6.68 -22.91 18.82
CA ASN A 243 -5.79 -23.99 19.23
C ASN A 243 -6.38 -24.81 20.40
N SER A 244 -7.04 -24.14 21.36
CA SER A 244 -7.72 -24.80 22.48
C SER A 244 -8.89 -25.68 22.01
N PHE A 245 -9.67 -25.21 21.04
CA PHE A 245 -10.78 -25.94 20.43
C PHE A 245 -10.28 -27.16 19.63
N ILE A 246 -9.24 -27.00 18.82
CA ILE A 246 -8.67 -28.13 18.07
C ILE A 246 -8.14 -29.19 19.04
N LYS A 247 -7.36 -28.78 20.06
CA LYS A 247 -6.82 -29.68 21.07
C LYS A 247 -7.92 -30.40 21.87
N SER A 248 -9.06 -29.75 22.14
CA SER A 248 -10.16 -30.41 22.86
C SER A 248 -10.83 -31.49 22.01
N ILE A 249 -10.86 -31.32 20.68
CA ILE A 249 -11.32 -32.36 19.75
C ILE A 249 -10.33 -33.51 19.70
N ASP A 250 -9.03 -33.24 19.56
CA ASP A 250 -8.02 -34.31 19.56
C ASP A 250 -8.05 -35.13 20.85
N ASP A 251 -8.16 -34.46 22.01
CA ASP A 251 -8.36 -35.09 23.32
C ASP A 251 -9.62 -36.00 23.33
N LEU A 252 -10.72 -35.56 22.71
CA LEU A 252 -11.96 -36.32 22.62
C LEU A 252 -11.80 -37.55 21.74
N ILE A 253 -11.14 -37.42 20.59
CA ILE A 253 -10.93 -38.52 19.65
C ILE A 253 -10.15 -39.65 20.33
N VAL A 254 -9.07 -39.32 21.04
CA VAL A 254 -8.24 -40.30 21.77
C VAL A 254 -9.06 -41.03 22.84
N VAL A 255 -9.82 -40.29 23.65
CA VAL A 255 -10.64 -40.89 24.71
C VAL A 255 -11.82 -41.69 24.13
N GLY A 256 -12.41 -41.22 23.03
CA GLY A 256 -13.49 -41.91 22.36
C GLY A 256 -13.06 -43.24 21.76
N GLU A 257 -11.87 -43.28 21.16
CA GLU A 257 -11.26 -44.51 20.67
C GLU A 257 -11.01 -45.50 21.82
N PHE A 258 -10.50 -45.01 22.95
CA PHE A 258 -10.34 -45.80 24.17
C PHE A 258 -11.70 -46.35 24.67
N GLN A 259 -12.76 -45.53 24.72
CA GLN A 259 -14.09 -46.00 25.13
C GLN A 259 -14.62 -47.14 24.24
N LEU A 260 -14.50 -47.00 22.92
CA LEU A 260 -15.12 -47.90 21.95
C LEU A 260 -14.36 -49.21 21.75
N PHE A 261 -13.03 -49.18 21.84
CA PHE A 261 -12.20 -50.32 21.44
C PHE A 261 -11.39 -50.95 22.57
N ASP A 262 -11.19 -50.26 23.71
CA ASP A 262 -10.55 -50.88 24.87
C ASP A 262 -11.53 -51.78 25.65
N LYS A 263 -11.05 -52.98 26.02
CA LYS A 263 -11.86 -54.01 26.71
C LYS A 263 -11.49 -54.17 28.19
N LEU A 264 -10.51 -53.42 28.70
CA LEU A 264 -9.94 -53.62 30.02
C LEU A 264 -10.74 -52.89 31.12
N GLU A 265 -11.21 -51.67 30.84
CA GLU A 265 -11.94 -50.85 31.81
C GLU A 265 -13.48 -50.92 31.68
N PRO A 266 -14.26 -50.74 32.77
CA PRO A 266 -15.73 -50.68 32.73
C PRO A 266 -16.26 -49.57 31.82
N LEU A 267 -17.32 -49.85 31.05
CA LEU A 267 -17.92 -48.91 30.11
C LEU A 267 -18.39 -47.61 30.78
N GLU A 268 -18.96 -47.70 31.98
CA GLU A 268 -19.49 -46.55 32.71
C GLU A 268 -18.39 -45.53 33.06
N GLU A 269 -17.23 -45.99 33.54
CA GLU A 269 -16.10 -45.11 33.87
C GLU A 269 -15.53 -44.46 32.61
N LYS A 270 -15.37 -45.22 31.52
CA LYS A 270 -14.92 -44.69 30.22
C LYS A 270 -15.89 -43.63 29.68
N ALA A 271 -17.19 -43.90 29.72
CA ALA A 271 -18.24 -42.99 29.28
C ALA A 271 -18.24 -41.67 30.05
N GLN A 272 -17.98 -41.70 31.36
CA GLN A 272 -17.85 -40.47 32.15
C GLN A 272 -16.65 -39.61 31.74
N ILE A 273 -15.51 -40.22 31.40
CA ILE A 273 -14.31 -39.50 30.92
C ILE A 273 -14.61 -38.86 29.56
N THR A 274 -15.22 -39.60 28.64
CA THR A 274 -15.63 -39.10 27.32
C THR A 274 -16.61 -37.93 27.45
N LEU A 275 -17.63 -38.04 28.31
CA LEU A 275 -18.60 -36.97 28.52
C LEU A 275 -17.94 -35.68 29.02
N LYS A 276 -16.91 -35.78 29.86
CA LYS A 276 -16.10 -34.61 30.28
C LYS A 276 -15.36 -33.98 29.10
N LYS A 277 -14.84 -34.78 28.16
CA LYS A 277 -14.19 -34.28 26.94
C LYS A 277 -15.19 -33.61 25.98
N MET A 278 -16.36 -34.21 25.76
CA MET A 278 -17.44 -33.60 24.96
C MET A 278 -17.85 -32.23 25.51
N LYS A 279 -18.07 -32.12 26.82
CA LYS A 279 -18.37 -30.84 27.49
C LYS A 279 -17.25 -29.80 27.29
N LYS A 280 -15.99 -30.23 27.29
CA LYS A 280 -14.84 -29.35 27.02
C LYS A 280 -14.84 -28.85 25.58
N VAL A 281 -15.11 -29.73 24.60
CA VAL A 281 -15.27 -29.37 23.18
C VAL A 281 -16.35 -28.30 23.04
N ASP A 282 -17.55 -28.55 23.56
CA ASP A 282 -18.67 -27.61 23.48
C ASP A 282 -18.34 -26.23 24.09
N LYS A 283 -17.66 -26.23 25.25
CA LYS A 283 -17.19 -25.00 25.90
C LYS A 283 -16.22 -24.23 25.00
N THR A 284 -15.17 -24.88 24.52
CA THR A 284 -14.15 -24.24 23.66
C THR A 284 -14.73 -23.78 22.32
N ALA A 285 -15.68 -24.53 21.75
CA ALA A 285 -16.40 -24.14 20.54
C ALA A 285 -17.25 -22.90 20.76
N SER A 286 -17.98 -22.82 21.88
CA SER A 286 -18.80 -21.67 22.25
C SER A 286 -17.96 -20.41 22.45
N GLU A 287 -16.83 -20.52 23.15
CA GLU A 287 -15.87 -19.43 23.33
C GLU A 287 -15.33 -18.92 21.99
N LEU A 288 -14.90 -19.84 21.11
CA LEU A 288 -14.38 -19.48 19.80
C LEU A 288 -15.47 -18.87 18.90
N LYS A 289 -16.70 -19.39 18.89
CA LYS A 289 -17.82 -18.84 18.09
C LYS A 289 -18.21 -17.43 18.53
N LYS A 290 -18.08 -17.11 19.82
CA LYS A 290 -18.35 -15.77 20.35
C LYS A 290 -17.26 -14.77 19.96
N ALA A 291 -16.00 -15.21 19.94
CA ALA A 291 -14.85 -14.35 19.63
C ALA A 291 -14.57 -14.20 18.12
N SER A 292 -14.97 -15.17 17.30
CA SER A 292 -14.71 -15.19 15.86
C SER A 292 -15.89 -14.68 15.02
N ALA A 293 -15.60 -14.36 13.75
CA ALA A 293 -16.57 -13.97 12.74
C ALA A 293 -16.28 -14.68 11.40
N GLY A 294 -17.10 -14.41 10.38
CA GLY A 294 -16.84 -14.83 9.00
C GLY A 294 -16.63 -16.34 8.80
N SER A 295 -15.62 -16.67 8.00
CA SER A 295 -15.34 -18.07 7.64
C SER A 295 -14.94 -18.92 8.85
N LEU A 296 -14.20 -18.35 9.81
CA LEU A 296 -13.77 -19.10 11.00
C LEU A 296 -14.97 -19.53 11.83
N LYS A 297 -15.88 -18.60 12.14
CA LYS A 297 -17.12 -18.89 12.88
C LYS A 297 -17.95 -19.96 12.18
N THR A 298 -18.12 -19.81 10.86
CA THR A 298 -18.82 -20.79 10.01
C THR A 298 -18.17 -22.17 10.06
N GLY A 299 -16.84 -22.23 9.99
CA GLY A 299 -16.07 -23.48 10.10
C GLY A 299 -16.27 -24.18 11.43
N VAL A 300 -16.31 -23.44 12.55
CA VAL A 300 -16.58 -24.02 13.88
C VAL A 300 -18.00 -24.59 13.96
N TYR A 301 -19.02 -23.94 13.36
CA TYR A 301 -20.35 -24.54 13.26
C TYR A 301 -20.35 -25.85 12.49
N LYS A 302 -19.67 -25.89 11.33
CA LYS A 302 -19.57 -27.11 10.52
C LYS A 302 -18.92 -28.26 11.30
N ILE A 303 -17.78 -28.01 11.97
CA ILE A 303 -17.10 -29.02 12.78
C ILE A 303 -18.02 -29.55 13.89
N MET A 304 -18.72 -28.66 14.60
CA MET A 304 -19.64 -29.09 15.66
C MET A 304 -20.79 -29.94 15.12
N ASN A 305 -21.36 -29.60 13.97
CA ASN A 305 -22.40 -30.42 13.35
C ASN A 305 -21.86 -31.81 12.97
N PHE A 306 -20.69 -31.89 12.33
CA PHE A 306 -20.03 -33.16 12.03
C PHE A 306 -19.78 -34.00 13.29
N LEU A 307 -19.28 -33.39 14.37
CA LEU A 307 -19.05 -34.09 15.64
C LEU A 307 -20.35 -34.66 16.22
N ILE A 308 -21.45 -33.89 16.18
CA ILE A 308 -22.75 -34.33 16.69
C ILE A 308 -23.31 -35.48 15.84
N ASP A 309 -23.28 -35.34 14.52
CA ASP A 309 -23.89 -36.27 13.56
C ASP A 309 -23.08 -37.58 13.41
N THR A 310 -21.80 -37.59 13.78
CA THR A 310 -20.92 -38.75 13.63
C THR A 310 -20.29 -39.19 14.95
N VAL A 311 -19.25 -38.50 15.42
CA VAL A 311 -18.45 -38.91 16.59
C VAL A 311 -19.30 -39.09 17.85
N TYR A 312 -20.16 -38.13 18.18
CA TYR A 312 -20.99 -38.18 19.39
C TYR A 312 -22.04 -39.29 19.27
N LEU A 313 -22.63 -39.45 18.08
CA LEU A 313 -23.57 -40.52 17.79
C LEU A 313 -22.90 -41.90 17.95
N HIS A 314 -21.70 -42.08 17.41
CA HIS A 314 -20.94 -43.33 17.53
C HIS A 314 -20.57 -43.65 18.98
N LEU A 315 -20.22 -42.64 19.77
CA LEU A 315 -19.92 -42.80 21.20
C LEU A 315 -21.15 -43.17 22.06
N SER A 316 -22.35 -43.06 21.50
CA SER A 316 -23.59 -43.53 22.14
C SER A 316 -23.90 -45.01 21.87
N TYR A 317 -23.20 -45.64 20.94
CA TYR A 317 -23.39 -47.05 20.61
C TYR A 317 -22.51 -47.96 21.48
N ASN A 318 -22.98 -49.19 21.72
CA ASN A 318 -22.22 -50.20 22.46
C ASN A 318 -21.04 -50.78 21.66
N THR A 319 -21.15 -50.82 20.33
CA THR A 319 -20.13 -51.33 19.41
C THR A 319 -20.28 -50.63 18.07
N ILE A 320 -19.15 -50.36 17.40
CA ILE A 320 -19.10 -49.82 16.05
C ILE A 320 -17.97 -50.48 15.26
N ASP A 321 -18.12 -50.55 13.93
CA ASP A 321 -17.02 -50.98 13.07
C ASP A 321 -15.87 -49.95 13.08
N ARG A 322 -14.63 -50.45 13.07
CA ARG A 322 -13.46 -49.58 13.14
C ARG A 322 -13.34 -48.65 11.94
N LYS A 323 -13.76 -49.11 10.76
CA LYS A 323 -13.71 -48.31 9.52
C LYS A 323 -14.68 -47.13 9.58
N GLU A 324 -15.88 -47.34 10.13
CA GLU A 324 -16.88 -46.27 10.31
C GLU A 324 -16.35 -45.18 11.26
N TRP A 325 -15.71 -45.59 12.37
CA TRP A 325 -15.04 -44.64 13.27
C TRP A 325 -13.92 -43.85 12.59
N ASP A 326 -13.01 -44.54 11.90
CA ASP A 326 -11.87 -43.90 11.25
C ASP A 326 -12.33 -42.91 10.13
N GLU A 327 -13.39 -43.24 9.40
CA GLU A 327 -14.01 -42.35 8.41
C GLU A 327 -14.62 -41.09 9.05
N ALA A 328 -15.33 -41.24 10.17
CA ALA A 328 -15.87 -40.11 10.93
C ALA A 328 -14.73 -39.17 11.40
N ILE A 329 -13.64 -39.74 11.91
CA ILE A 329 -12.47 -38.97 12.37
C ILE A 329 -11.79 -38.22 11.22
N GLU A 330 -11.58 -38.86 10.06
CA GLU A 330 -10.94 -38.20 8.92
C GLU A 330 -11.78 -37.03 8.39
N ASN A 331 -13.12 -37.18 8.38
CA ASN A 331 -14.03 -36.10 8.02
C ASN A 331 -13.91 -34.89 8.97
N VAL A 332 -13.84 -35.13 10.28
CA VAL A 332 -13.62 -34.06 11.28
C VAL A 332 -12.25 -33.41 11.09
N LYS A 333 -11.18 -34.20 10.92
CA LYS A 333 -9.82 -33.69 10.68
C LYS A 333 -9.71 -32.86 9.41
N ASN A 334 -10.43 -33.22 8.34
CA ASN A 334 -10.50 -32.41 7.13
C ASN A 334 -11.10 -31.02 7.39
N GLN A 335 -12.15 -30.93 8.21
CA GLN A 335 -12.72 -29.64 8.59
C GLN A 335 -11.78 -28.84 9.52
N ILE A 336 -11.03 -29.51 10.39
CA ILE A 336 -9.99 -28.87 11.22
C ILE A 336 -8.91 -28.22 10.35
N ARG A 337 -8.37 -28.94 9.37
CA ARG A 337 -7.37 -28.42 8.42
C ARG A 337 -7.85 -27.15 7.70
N ILE A 338 -9.15 -27.05 7.41
CA ILE A 338 -9.74 -25.84 6.82
C ILE A 338 -9.63 -24.66 7.79
N ILE A 339 -10.07 -24.81 9.05
CA ILE A 339 -10.09 -23.68 10.00
C ILE A 339 -8.69 -23.24 10.48
N GLU A 340 -7.71 -24.14 10.45
CA GLU A 340 -6.30 -23.82 10.74
C GLU A 340 -5.72 -22.83 9.73
N ASN A 341 -6.11 -22.95 8.47
CA ASN A 341 -5.64 -22.12 7.37
C ASN A 341 -6.38 -20.78 7.23
N ILE A 342 -7.49 -20.59 7.96
CA ILE A 342 -8.21 -19.31 7.97
C ILE A 342 -7.37 -18.26 8.70
N LYS A 343 -7.10 -17.13 8.05
CA LYS A 343 -6.42 -16.00 8.71
C LYS A 343 -7.34 -15.39 9.76
N ASN A 344 -6.78 -15.09 10.93
CA ASN A 344 -7.45 -14.23 11.89
C ASN A 344 -7.39 -12.81 11.29
N LEU A 345 -8.48 -12.38 10.65
CA LEU A 345 -8.63 -11.01 10.19
C LEU A 345 -8.65 -10.07 11.38
#